data_AF-A0A7V0U026-F1
#
_entry.id   AF-A0A7V0U026-F1
#
_cell.length_a   1.000
_cell.length_b   1.000
_cell.length_c   1.000
_cell.angle_alpha   90.00
_cell.angle_beta   90.00
_cell.angle_gamma   90.00
#
_symmetry.space_group_name_H-M   'P 1'
#
loop_
_entity.id
_entity.type
_entity.pdbx_description
1 polymer ?
#
loop_
_entity_poly.entity_id
_entity_poly.type
_entity_poly.pdbx_seq_one_letter_code
_entity_poly.pdbx_strand_id
1 'polypeptide(L)'
;MLDHKKLAVIHIVKRELGLAEEEYRAFLEEHCGVTSARELDEAGFRRLMHAFTRSRHYRLNDEGLTLRQKLYILHLVAKLGWSDAHWRNFQKEVLPSRRAYRLQ
;
A
#
# COMPACT_ATOMS: atom_id res chain seq x y z
N MET A 1 -19.24 -6.84 2.69
CA MET A 1 -18.88 -5.65 1.92
C MET A 1 -17.67 -5.03 2.59
N LEU A 2 -16.63 -4.70 1.81
CA LEU A 2 -15.37 -4.22 2.37
C LEU A 2 -15.53 -2.88 3.11
N ASP A 3 -14.80 -2.70 4.21
CA ASP A 3 -14.77 -1.40 4.88
C ASP A 3 -13.95 -0.36 4.08
N HIS A 4 -14.24 0.93 4.30
CA HIS A 4 -13.56 2.03 3.61
C HIS A 4 -12.05 2.10 3.88
N LYS A 5 -11.58 1.62 5.04
CA LYS A 5 -10.15 1.61 5.39
C LYS A 5 -9.41 0.59 4.53
N LYS A 6 -10.00 -0.59 4.31
CA LYS A 6 -9.43 -1.61 3.43
C LYS A 6 -9.39 -1.17 1.97
N LEU A 7 -10.44 -0.49 1.49
CA LEU A 7 -10.42 0.13 0.16
C LEU A 7 -9.28 1.15 0.02
N ALA A 8 -9.09 2.01 1.04
CA ALA A 8 -7.98 2.95 1.06
C ALA A 8 -6.62 2.25 1.02
N VAL A 9 -6.45 1.15 1.75
CA VAL A 9 -5.23 0.32 1.70
C VAL A 9 -4.99 -0.21 0.29
N ILE A 10 -6.00 -0.75 -0.39
CA ILE A 10 -5.86 -1.25 -1.77
C ILE A 10 -5.40 -0.13 -2.70
N HIS A 11 -5.98 1.06 -2.59
CA HIS A 11 -5.57 2.21 -3.41
C HIS A 11 -4.14 2.67 -3.12
N ILE A 12 -3.71 2.62 -1.86
CA ILE A 12 -2.30 2.85 -1.50
C ILE A 12 -1.43 1.82 -2.21
N VAL A 13 -1.75 0.53 -2.11
CA VAL A 13 -0.97 -0.54 -2.75
C VAL A 13 -0.91 -0.35 -4.28
N LYS A 14 -2.04 -0.07 -4.94
CA LYS A 14 -2.11 0.21 -6.39
C LYS A 14 -1.11 1.31 -6.77
N ARG A 15 -1.11 2.42 -6.03
CA ARG A 15 -0.23 3.57 -6.29
C ARG A 15 1.24 3.24 -6.04
N GLU A 16 1.56 2.55 -4.94
CA GLU A 16 2.93 2.15 -4.60
C GLU A 16 3.52 1.17 -5.62
N LEU A 17 2.68 0.33 -6.20
CA LEU A 17 3.05 -0.56 -7.29
C LEU A 17 3.09 0.16 -8.65
N GLY A 18 2.61 1.40 -8.75
CA GLY A 18 2.54 2.12 -10.02
C GLY A 18 1.75 1.37 -11.09
N LEU A 19 0.72 0.61 -10.69
CA LEU A 19 -0.13 -0.12 -11.63
C LEU A 19 -1.05 0.86 -12.36
N ALA A 20 -1.06 0.79 -13.68
CA ALA A 20 -2.08 1.43 -14.49
C ALA A 20 -3.47 0.88 -14.13
N GLU A 21 -4.52 1.59 -14.54
CA GLU A 21 -5.88 1.19 -14.18
C GLU A 21 -6.27 -0.15 -14.81
N GLU A 22 -5.88 -0.37 -16.06
CA GLU A 22 -6.12 -1.59 -16.82
C GLU A 22 -5.36 -2.77 -16.20
N GLU A 23 -4.08 -2.58 -15.88
CA GLU A 23 -3.26 -3.60 -15.18
C GLU A 23 -3.85 -3.96 -13.82
N TYR A 24 -4.35 -2.96 -13.08
CA TYR A 24 -4.98 -3.16 -11.78
C TYR A 24 -6.30 -3.95 -11.90
N ARG A 25 -7.13 -3.66 -12.90
CA ARG A 25 -8.37 -4.41 -13.14
C ARG A 25 -8.07 -5.85 -13.56
N ALA A 26 -7.10 -6.06 -14.45
CA ALA A 26 -6.65 -7.39 -14.84
C ALA A 26 -6.14 -8.19 -13.61
N PHE A 27 -5.40 -7.53 -12.71
CA PHE A 27 -4.90 -8.16 -11.48
C PHE A 27 -6.03 -8.54 -10.51
N LEU A 28 -7.08 -7.73 -10.40
CA LEU A 28 -8.28 -8.05 -9.62
C LEU A 28 -9.04 -9.24 -10.22
N GLU A 29 -9.18 -9.28 -11.54
CA GLU A 29 -9.86 -10.36 -12.23
C GLU A 29 -9.09 -11.68 -12.10
N GLU A 30 -7.77 -11.66 -12.34
CA GLU A 30 -6.89 -12.83 -12.25
C GLU A 30 -6.86 -13.45 -10.84
N HIS A 31 -6.74 -12.63 -9.78
CA HIS A 31 -6.54 -13.14 -8.42
C HIS A 31 -7.80 -13.20 -7.56
N CYS A 32 -8.83 -12.44 -7.93
CA CYS A 32 -10.05 -12.31 -7.13
C CYS A 32 -11.34 -12.55 -7.92
N GLY A 33 -11.29 -12.63 -9.26
CA GLY A 33 -12.46 -12.85 -10.11
C GLY A 33 -13.43 -11.67 -10.16
N VAL A 34 -12.97 -10.46 -9.80
CA VAL A 34 -13.79 -9.25 -9.77
C VAL A 34 -13.17 -8.12 -10.59
N THR A 35 -13.98 -7.20 -11.08
CA THR A 35 -13.49 -6.07 -11.89
C THR A 35 -13.26 -4.80 -11.06
N SER A 36 -13.85 -4.73 -9.86
CA SER A 36 -13.73 -3.62 -8.93
C SER A 36 -13.43 -4.09 -7.51
N ALA A 37 -12.55 -3.36 -6.81
CA ALA A 37 -12.29 -3.61 -5.40
C ALA A 37 -13.52 -3.40 -4.49
N ARG A 38 -14.55 -2.69 -4.96
CA ARG A 38 -15.83 -2.55 -4.24
C ARG A 38 -16.59 -3.87 -4.14
N GLU A 39 -16.35 -4.79 -5.06
CA GLU A 39 -16.97 -6.12 -5.11
C GLU A 39 -16.27 -7.13 -4.19
N LEU A 40 -15.12 -6.76 -3.60
CA LEU A 40 -14.37 -7.66 -2.73
C LEU A 40 -15.09 -7.89 -1.41
N ASP A 41 -15.04 -9.15 -0.98
CA ASP A 41 -15.24 -9.57 0.39
C ASP A 41 -13.90 -9.71 1.12
N GLU A 42 -13.97 -10.09 2.39
CA GLU A 42 -12.80 -10.19 3.26
C GLU A 42 -11.83 -11.27 2.81
N ALA A 43 -12.33 -12.33 2.18
CA ALA A 43 -11.51 -13.38 1.61
C ALA A 43 -10.77 -12.88 0.36
N GLY A 44 -11.48 -12.19 -0.53
CA GLY A 44 -10.92 -11.54 -1.72
C GLY A 44 -9.87 -10.51 -1.36
N PHE A 45 -10.11 -9.65 -0.37
CA PHE A 45 -9.11 -8.71 0.12
C PHE A 45 -7.83 -9.41 0.59
N ARG A 46 -7.94 -10.49 1.38
CA ARG A 46 -6.76 -11.25 1.83
C ARG A 46 -6.00 -11.87 0.66
N ARG A 47 -6.70 -12.46 -0.32
CA ARG A 47 -6.07 -13.01 -1.53
C ARG A 47 -5.32 -11.93 -2.32
N LEU A 48 -5.96 -10.78 -2.51
CA LEU A 48 -5.38 -9.66 -3.22
C LEU A 48 -4.10 -9.14 -2.54
N MET A 49 -4.16 -8.91 -1.22
CA MET A 49 -2.99 -8.46 -0.45
C MET A 49 -1.86 -9.50 -0.48
N HIS A 50 -2.20 -10.79 -0.43
CA HIS A 50 -1.23 -11.86 -0.56
C HIS A 50 -0.57 -11.88 -1.96
N ALA A 51 -1.34 -11.68 -3.02
CA ALA A 51 -0.81 -11.57 -4.39
C ALA A 51 0.11 -10.36 -4.54
N PHE A 52 -0.32 -9.17 -4.09
CA PHE A 52 0.51 -7.96 -4.12
C PHE A 52 1.80 -8.08 -3.34
N THR A 53 1.74 -8.71 -2.15
CA THR A 53 2.94 -8.89 -1.35
C THR A 53 3.89 -9.88 -1.98
N ARG A 54 3.44 -10.95 -2.64
CA ARG A 54 4.32 -11.95 -3.28
C ARG A 54 4.96 -11.46 -4.58
N SER A 55 4.24 -10.71 -5.42
CA SER A 55 4.68 -10.42 -6.79
C SER A 55 5.84 -9.44 -6.93
N ARG A 56 6.10 -8.57 -5.93
CA ARG A 56 7.12 -7.50 -6.04
C ARG A 56 7.94 -7.28 -4.77
N HIS A 57 8.46 -8.35 -4.18
CA HIS A 57 9.47 -8.20 -3.13
C HIS A 57 10.66 -7.38 -3.69
N TYR A 58 11.08 -6.36 -2.91
CA TYR A 58 12.31 -5.57 -3.00
C TYR A 58 12.35 -4.25 -3.78
N ARG A 59 11.28 -3.80 -4.46
CA ARG A 59 11.30 -2.41 -4.99
C ARG A 59 10.99 -1.41 -3.88
N LEU A 60 12.00 -0.62 -3.53
CA LEU A 60 11.88 0.51 -2.64
C LEU A 60 11.08 1.63 -3.34
N ASN A 61 10.08 2.18 -2.67
CA ASN A 61 9.35 3.37 -3.12
C ASN A 61 10.21 4.65 -2.98
N ASP A 62 9.65 5.81 -3.31
CA ASP A 62 10.33 7.11 -3.22
C ASP A 62 10.76 7.50 -1.80
N GLU A 63 10.14 6.89 -0.78
CA GLU A 63 10.46 7.05 0.64
C GLU A 63 11.56 6.06 1.09
N GLY A 64 12.11 5.25 0.18
CA GLY A 64 13.13 4.25 0.54
C GLY A 64 12.56 3.03 1.28
N LEU A 65 11.25 2.81 1.23
CA LEU A 65 10.55 1.73 1.93
C LEU A 65 10.05 0.68 0.94
N THR A 66 10.10 -0.59 1.35
CA THR A 66 9.32 -1.63 0.67
C THR A 66 7.82 -1.44 0.96
N LEU A 67 6.96 -1.93 0.06
CA LEU A 67 5.51 -1.96 0.27
C LEU A 67 5.14 -2.59 1.63
N ARG A 68 5.80 -3.70 1.99
CA ARG A 68 5.57 -4.39 3.27
C ARG A 68 5.91 -3.49 4.46
N GLN A 69 7.05 -2.81 4.44
CA GLN A 69 7.45 -1.88 5.51
C GLN A 69 6.48 -0.71 5.62
N LYS A 70 6.07 -0.11 4.49
CA LYS A 70 5.09 0.98 4.49
C LYS A 70 3.75 0.55 5.08
N LEU A 71 3.22 -0.60 4.66
CA LEU A 71 1.98 -1.14 5.20
C LEU A 71 2.07 -1.43 6.70
N TYR A 72 3.22 -1.94 7.16
CA TYR A 72 3.45 -2.18 8.59
C TYR A 72 3.50 -0.87 9.38
N ILE A 73 4.17 0.16 8.87
CA ILE A 73 4.20 1.48 9.52
C ILE A 73 2.80 2.07 9.59
N LEU A 74 2.02 2.02 8.50
CA LEU A 74 0.63 2.50 8.51
C LEU A 74 -0.25 1.73 9.50
N HIS A 75 -0.02 0.41 9.64
CA HIS A 75 -0.67 -0.39 10.68
C HIS A 75 -0.32 0.10 12.08
N LEU A 76 0.95 0.42 12.36
CA LEU A 76 1.38 0.97 13.66
C LEU A 76 0.80 2.36 13.92
N VAL A 77 0.84 3.26 12.94
CA VAL A 77 0.25 4.62 13.02
C VAL A 77 -1.23 4.53 13.41
N ALA A 78 -1.98 3.62 12.75
CA ALA A 78 -3.38 3.39 13.08
C ALA A 78 -3.56 2.81 14.50
N LYS A 79 -2.73 1.85 14.90
CA LYS A 79 -2.80 1.22 16.24
C LYS A 79 -2.47 2.20 17.37
N LEU A 80 -1.55 3.14 17.12
CA LEU A 80 -1.16 4.18 18.06
C LEU A 80 -2.14 5.37 18.08
N GLY A 81 -3.16 5.38 17.21
CA GLY A 81 -4.14 6.46 17.14
C GLY A 81 -3.55 7.80 16.68
N TRP A 82 -2.50 7.76 15.88
CA TRP A 82 -1.84 8.98 15.40
C TRP A 82 -2.72 9.72 14.39
N SER A 83 -2.77 11.04 14.50
CA SER A 83 -3.41 11.90 13.51
C SER A 83 -2.53 12.07 12.27
N ASP A 84 -3.14 12.46 11.15
CA ASP A 84 -2.41 12.77 9.91
C ASP A 84 -1.37 13.89 10.08
N ALA A 85 -1.61 14.81 11.01
CA ALA A 85 -0.63 15.86 11.35
C ALA A 85 0.58 15.28 12.08
N HIS A 86 0.35 14.42 13.08
CA HIS A 86 1.42 13.76 13.81
C HIS A 86 2.24 12.85 12.88
N TRP A 87 1.57 12.03 12.07
CA TRP A 87 2.24 11.17 11.10
C TRP A 87 3.13 11.98 10.14
N ARG A 88 2.62 13.07 9.56
CA ARG A 88 3.41 13.92 8.65
C ARG A 88 4.63 14.54 9.33
N ASN A 89 4.52 14.95 10.59
CA ASN A 89 5.66 15.47 11.34
C ASN A 89 6.70 14.37 11.59
N PHE A 90 6.27 13.19 12.02
CA PHE A 90 7.17 12.05 12.20
C PHE A 90 7.90 11.66 10.91
N GLN A 91 7.19 11.66 9.76
CA GLN A 91 7.81 11.38 8.47
C GLN A 91 8.95 12.35 8.14
N LYS A 92 8.79 13.65 8.44
CA LYS A 92 9.83 14.65 8.20
C LYS A 92 11.08 14.43 9.06
N GLU A 93 10.88 14.04 10.32
CA GLU A 93 11.97 13.89 11.29
C GLU A 93 12.71 12.55 11.13
N VAL A 94 12.00 11.47 10.79
CA VAL A 94 12.53 10.10 10.92
C VAL A 94 12.69 9.37 9.58
N LEU A 95 11.85 9.63 8.58
CA LEU A 95 11.96 8.94 7.28
C LEU A 95 12.88 9.74 6.35
N PRO A 96 14.02 9.18 5.93
CA PRO A 96 14.89 9.88 5.01
C PRO A 96 14.22 9.99 3.63
N SER A 97 14.05 11.22 3.14
CA SER A 97 13.74 11.44 1.73
C SER A 97 14.89 10.91 0.89
N ARG A 98 14.63 10.15 -0.18
CA ARG A 98 15.65 9.76 -1.16
C ARG A 98 16.46 10.93 -1.74
N ARG A 99 16.00 12.17 -1.59
CA ARG A 99 16.78 13.37 -1.92
C ARG A 99 18.04 13.53 -1.06
N ALA A 100 18.06 13.01 0.17
CA ALA A 100 19.18 13.13 1.09
C ALA A 100 20.35 12.17 0.79
N TYR A 101 20.12 11.08 0.04
CA TYR A 101 21.12 10.04 -0.26
C TYR A 101 21.49 9.94 -1.74
N ARG A 102 21.30 11.01 -2.53
CA ARG A 102 22.02 11.20 -3.79
C ARG A 102 23.32 11.95 -3.51
N LEU A 103 24.28 11.27 -2.89
CA LEU A 103 25.67 11.68 -2.91
C LEU A 103 26.51 10.47 -3.28
N GLN A 104 27.23 10.64 -4.40
CA GLN A 104 28.24 9.79 -5.01
C GLN A 104 27.73 8.68 -5.94
#